data_AF-A0A495BDY0-F1
#
_entry.id   AF-A0A495BDY0-F1
#
_cell.length_a   1.000
_cell.length_b   1.000
_cell.length_c   1.000
_cell.angle_alpha   90.00
_cell.angle_beta   90.00
_cell.angle_gamma   90.00
#
_symmetry.space_group_name_H-M   'P 1'
#
loop_
_entity.id
_entity.type
_entity.pdbx_description
1 polymer ?
#
loop_
_entity_poly.entity_id
_entity_poly.type
_entity_poly.pdbx_seq_one_letter_code
_entity_poly.pdbx_strand_id
1 'polypeptide(L)'
;MPIRALTLPLLAAVFALAACSQTRPPPKPPLGQASFASYQQETRQWLRQHRQFLGADIERELDYNSPHEWRPAGAPRGGVLLVHGLGDSPFSFVDIAPRLAQQGWLVRTVLLPGHGSTPQSLLPVAMADWQQVVREQTQLLQREVGRVWLGGFSTGGNLVLGEALANAGIAGLLLFSPGLKSDSRLDWLTPWLAPLRPWLRQPEPGRAQQTPVRYLNVPTNGFGQYYRSSASVRAQLARQPYPRPVLMVLSEHDSVLDVRYTLAQFSQRFSHPHSRLIWYGNAPASSDQRVLWRPDRLPQQRISQFSHMSVLFAPDNPLYGRDGSLRLCQNGQDAADDAACRNGATVWYSDWGYREAGKVHARLTFNPYFDWQLQQIQQLLAGSSAGDATLQQAAGAR
;
A
#
# COMPACT_ATOMS: atom_id res chain seq x y z
N MET A 1 40.50 22.15 -56.63
CA MET A 1 39.08 21.74 -56.72
C MET A 1 38.72 20.93 -55.47
N PRO A 2 37.55 21.14 -54.87
CA PRO A 2 37.46 21.54 -53.46
C PRO A 2 36.82 20.52 -52.52
N ILE A 3 37.04 20.82 -51.23
CA ILE A 3 36.42 20.29 -50.01
C ILE A 3 34.90 20.10 -50.19
N ARG A 4 34.40 18.88 -49.96
CA ARG A 4 32.96 18.62 -49.79
C ARG A 4 32.60 18.67 -48.32
N ALA A 5 32.10 19.84 -47.90
CA ALA A 5 31.28 19.98 -46.72
C ALA A 5 29.95 19.25 -46.97
N LEU A 6 29.58 18.29 -46.11
CA LEU A 6 28.20 17.83 -46.00
C LEU A 6 27.51 18.68 -44.94
N THR A 7 26.70 19.60 -45.43
CA THR A 7 25.77 20.44 -44.70
C THR A 7 24.64 19.60 -44.09
N LEU A 8 24.45 19.69 -42.77
CA LEU A 8 23.19 19.32 -42.11
C LEU A 8 22.07 20.25 -42.63
N PRO A 9 20.94 19.75 -43.18
CA PRO A 9 19.77 20.58 -43.32
C PRO A 9 18.98 20.57 -42.01
N LEU A 10 18.90 21.77 -41.44
CA LEU A 10 17.94 22.24 -40.46
C LEU A 10 16.52 21.86 -40.90
N LEU A 11 15.86 20.96 -40.18
CA LEU A 11 14.40 20.75 -40.30
C LEU A 11 13.73 21.42 -39.11
N ALA A 12 13.49 22.72 -39.30
CA ALA A 12 12.65 23.53 -38.44
C ALA A 12 11.16 23.22 -38.69
N ALA A 13 10.43 23.16 -37.58
CA ALA A 13 9.02 23.52 -37.43
C ALA A 13 7.99 22.77 -38.30
N VAL A 14 7.45 21.68 -37.74
CA VAL A 14 6.03 21.34 -37.89
C VAL A 14 5.37 21.52 -36.53
N PHE A 15 5.00 22.77 -36.19
CA PHE A 15 3.98 23.02 -35.17
C PHE A 15 2.62 22.71 -35.81
N ALA A 16 2.25 21.44 -35.82
CA ALA A 16 0.88 21.05 -36.12
C ALA A 16 -0.01 21.47 -34.94
N LEU A 17 -1.00 22.29 -35.24
CA LEU A 17 -2.12 22.68 -34.39
C LEU A 17 -2.84 21.42 -33.87
N ALA A 18 -2.37 20.86 -32.76
CA ALA A 18 -3.18 19.97 -31.95
C ALA A 18 -4.23 20.84 -31.28
N ALA A 19 -5.46 20.81 -31.81
CA ALA A 19 -6.63 21.26 -31.07
C ALA A 19 -6.66 20.48 -29.76
N CYS A 20 -6.21 21.12 -28.68
CA CYS A 20 -6.29 20.59 -27.34
C CYS A 20 -7.77 20.42 -27.01
N SER A 21 -8.30 19.22 -27.23
CA SER A 21 -9.35 18.72 -26.36
C SER A 21 -8.70 18.62 -24.97
N GLN A 22 -8.74 19.73 -24.22
CA GLN A 22 -8.40 19.71 -22.81
C GLN A 22 -9.47 18.88 -22.12
N THR A 23 -9.32 17.56 -22.15
CA THR A 23 -10.03 16.66 -21.26
C THR A 23 -9.70 17.15 -19.86
N ARG A 24 -10.68 17.77 -19.17
CA ARG A 24 -10.50 18.18 -17.77
C ARG A 24 -9.96 16.96 -17.01
N PRO A 25 -8.89 17.12 -16.21
CA PRO A 25 -8.38 16.01 -15.41
C PRO A 25 -9.53 15.44 -14.58
N PRO A 26 -9.59 14.12 -14.38
CA PRO A 26 -10.61 13.52 -13.54
C PRO A 26 -10.66 14.24 -12.19
N PRO A 27 -11.86 14.58 -11.67
CA PRO A 27 -11.97 15.22 -10.37
C PRO A 27 -11.36 14.32 -9.29
N LYS A 28 -10.98 14.93 -8.17
CA LYS A 28 -10.48 14.22 -6.98
C LYS A 28 -11.62 14.19 -5.93
N PRO A 29 -11.64 13.19 -5.02
CA PRO A 29 -12.54 13.26 -3.87
C PRO A 29 -12.28 14.54 -3.07
N PRO A 30 -13.32 15.15 -2.48
CA PRO A 30 -13.16 16.36 -1.68
C PRO A 30 -12.27 16.08 -0.46
N LEU A 31 -11.48 17.07 -0.05
CA LEU A 31 -10.60 17.05 1.13
C LEU A 31 -10.93 18.22 2.07
N GLY A 32 -10.37 18.22 3.28
CA GLY A 32 -10.58 19.30 4.24
C GLY A 32 -11.86 19.19 5.06
N GLN A 33 -12.46 18.00 5.17
CA GLN A 33 -13.66 17.79 5.97
C GLN A 33 -13.39 17.99 7.48
N ALA A 34 -14.39 18.53 8.17
CA ALA A 34 -14.31 18.82 9.60
C ALA A 34 -14.39 17.58 10.52
N SER A 35 -14.88 16.45 9.99
CA SER A 35 -15.04 15.19 10.74
C SER A 35 -14.78 13.98 9.83
N PHE A 36 -14.44 12.84 10.44
CA PHE A 36 -14.31 11.59 9.67
C PHE A 36 -15.66 11.14 9.07
N ALA A 37 -16.77 11.37 9.77
CA ALA A 37 -18.10 11.04 9.25
C ALA A 37 -18.41 11.82 7.96
N SER A 38 -18.13 13.13 7.93
CA SER A 38 -18.26 13.95 6.72
C SER A 38 -17.32 13.47 5.60
N TYR A 39 -16.05 13.18 5.93
CA TYR A 39 -15.09 12.62 4.97
C TYR A 39 -15.59 11.30 4.36
N GLN A 40 -16.10 10.39 5.18
CA GLN A 40 -16.63 9.11 4.74
C GLN A 40 -17.86 9.29 3.82
N GLN A 41 -18.83 10.11 4.24
CA GLN A 41 -20.05 10.35 3.49
C GLN A 41 -19.75 11.00 2.13
N GLU A 42 -18.97 12.08 2.12
CA GLU A 42 -18.64 12.83 0.91
C GLU A 42 -17.78 11.99 -0.05
N THR A 43 -16.82 11.22 0.48
CA THR A 43 -16.00 10.32 -0.35
C THR A 43 -16.84 9.21 -0.96
N ARG A 44 -17.76 8.61 -0.20
CA ARG A 44 -18.68 7.58 -0.72
C ARG A 44 -19.60 8.14 -1.80
N GLN A 45 -20.14 9.35 -1.60
CA GLN A 45 -20.97 10.02 -2.60
C GLN A 45 -20.17 10.32 -3.87
N TRP A 46 -18.93 10.80 -3.71
CA TRP A 46 -18.04 11.04 -4.82
C TRP A 46 -17.75 9.74 -5.60
N LEU A 47 -17.44 8.63 -4.92
CA LEU A 47 -17.24 7.32 -5.55
C LEU A 47 -18.46 6.86 -6.34
N ARG A 48 -19.67 7.04 -5.82
CA ARG A 48 -20.92 6.69 -6.52
C ARG A 48 -21.04 7.38 -7.87
N GLN A 49 -20.51 8.59 -7.99
CA GLN A 49 -20.57 9.40 -9.21
C GLN A 49 -19.41 9.13 -10.18
N HIS A 50 -18.24 8.70 -9.68
CA HIS A 50 -16.99 8.70 -10.46
C HIS A 50 -16.35 7.33 -10.63
N ARG A 51 -16.78 6.30 -9.89
CA ARG A 51 -16.28 4.94 -10.06
C ARG A 51 -16.90 4.28 -11.29
N GLN A 52 -16.07 3.57 -12.05
CA GLN A 52 -16.56 2.60 -13.04
C GLN A 52 -16.82 1.26 -12.35
N PHE A 53 -18.07 1.01 -11.97
CA PHE A 53 -18.49 -0.22 -11.31
C PHE A 53 -18.35 -1.43 -12.24
N LEU A 54 -17.89 -2.55 -11.70
CA LEU A 54 -17.69 -3.80 -12.43
C LEU A 54 -18.78 -4.83 -12.16
N GLY A 55 -19.38 -4.79 -10.97
CA GLY A 55 -20.40 -5.74 -10.53
C GLY A 55 -21.81 -5.15 -10.55
N ALA A 56 -22.82 -6.03 -10.44
CA ALA A 56 -24.21 -5.62 -10.27
C ALA A 56 -24.48 -5.08 -8.85
N ASP A 57 -23.71 -5.50 -7.85
CA ASP A 57 -23.84 -5.02 -6.48
C ASP A 57 -22.98 -3.76 -6.25
N ILE A 58 -23.58 -2.62 -6.59
CA ILE A 58 -22.97 -1.30 -6.49
C ILE A 58 -22.63 -0.94 -5.05
N GLU A 59 -23.49 -1.29 -4.07
CA GLU A 59 -23.26 -0.92 -2.67
C GLU A 59 -22.06 -1.66 -2.08
N ARG A 60 -21.92 -2.94 -2.41
CA ARG A 60 -20.78 -3.74 -1.96
C ARG A 60 -19.47 -3.24 -2.56
N GLU A 61 -19.48 -2.88 -3.83
CA GLU A 61 -18.30 -2.30 -4.48
C GLU A 61 -17.99 -0.89 -3.94
N LEU A 62 -19.00 -0.11 -3.56
CA LEU A 62 -18.81 1.14 -2.81
C LEU A 62 -18.18 0.88 -1.45
N ASP A 63 -18.61 -0.13 -0.70
CA ASP A 63 -18.05 -0.47 0.62
C ASP A 63 -16.57 -0.83 0.52
N TYR A 64 -16.17 -1.59 -0.52
CA TYR A 64 -14.77 -1.92 -0.75
C TYR A 64 -13.87 -0.71 -1.01
N ASN A 65 -14.42 0.38 -1.53
CA ASN A 65 -13.64 1.54 -1.95
C ASN A 65 -13.82 2.75 -1.02
N SER A 66 -14.82 2.75 -0.14
CA SER A 66 -15.10 3.86 0.77
C SER A 66 -14.18 3.82 2.00
N PRO A 67 -13.79 4.99 2.53
CA PRO A 67 -13.25 5.09 3.89
C PRO A 67 -14.19 4.43 4.89
N HIS A 68 -13.63 3.87 5.96
CA HIS A 68 -14.43 3.17 6.97
C HIS A 68 -13.88 3.37 8.38
N GLU A 69 -14.78 3.31 9.36
CA GLU A 69 -14.46 3.42 10.78
C GLU A 69 -15.00 2.19 11.53
N TRP A 70 -14.14 1.57 12.34
CA TRP A 70 -14.52 0.54 13.28
C TRP A 70 -14.30 1.06 14.69
N ARG A 71 -15.36 1.04 15.50
CA ARG A 71 -15.32 1.43 16.90
C ARG A 71 -15.21 0.21 17.82
N PRO A 72 -14.42 0.28 18.89
CA PRO A 72 -14.40 -0.76 19.90
C PRO A 72 -15.68 -0.73 20.74
N ALA A 73 -15.94 -1.82 21.47
CA ALA A 73 -16.90 -1.77 22.56
C ALA A 73 -16.32 -0.90 23.70
N GLY A 74 -17.07 0.12 24.12
CA GLY A 74 -16.64 1.05 25.17
C GLY A 74 -15.69 2.15 24.69
N ALA A 75 -14.97 2.77 25.64
CA ALA A 75 -14.06 3.88 25.34
C ALA A 75 -12.80 3.38 24.60
N PRO A 76 -12.40 4.02 23.47
CA PRO A 76 -11.20 3.64 22.75
C PRO A 76 -9.93 3.85 23.59
N ARG A 77 -9.01 2.88 23.54
CA ARG A 77 -7.67 2.95 24.15
C ARG A 77 -6.70 3.86 23.37
N GLY A 78 -7.10 4.25 22.18
CA GLY A 78 -6.33 5.00 21.20
C GLY A 78 -6.89 4.79 19.80
N GLY A 79 -6.24 5.40 18.81
CA GLY A 79 -6.62 5.37 17.41
C GLY A 79 -5.59 4.67 16.53
N VAL A 80 -6.04 4.03 15.46
CA VAL A 80 -5.20 3.52 14.36
C VAL A 80 -5.73 4.03 13.02
N LEU A 81 -4.92 4.80 12.30
CA LEU A 81 -5.22 5.20 10.92
C LEU A 81 -4.50 4.27 9.94
N LEU A 82 -5.22 3.65 9.01
CA LEU A 82 -4.69 2.69 8.05
C LEU A 82 -4.77 3.23 6.62
N VAL A 83 -3.64 3.23 5.91
CA VAL A 83 -3.46 3.86 4.58
C VAL A 83 -3.02 2.83 3.55
N HIS A 84 -3.81 2.63 2.49
CA HIS A 84 -3.55 1.61 1.47
C HIS A 84 -2.41 1.98 0.51
N GLY A 85 -2.01 1.01 -0.33
CA GLY A 85 -0.94 1.15 -1.32
C GLY A 85 -1.40 1.77 -2.64
N LEU A 86 -0.45 2.02 -3.54
CA LEU A 86 -0.73 2.52 -4.89
C LEU A 86 -1.58 1.51 -5.67
N GLY A 87 -2.67 2.00 -6.26
CA GLY A 87 -3.63 1.20 -7.02
C GLY A 87 -4.61 0.39 -6.17
N ASP A 88 -4.49 0.40 -4.84
CA ASP A 88 -5.43 -0.31 -3.95
C ASP A 88 -6.55 0.62 -3.44
N SER A 89 -7.34 0.12 -2.49
CA SER A 89 -8.44 0.81 -1.83
C SER A 89 -8.41 0.56 -0.31
N PRO A 90 -9.29 1.20 0.48
CA PRO A 90 -9.51 0.88 1.90
C PRO A 90 -9.69 -0.61 2.21
N PHE A 91 -10.12 -1.41 1.23
CA PHE A 91 -10.25 -2.86 1.35
C PHE A 91 -8.95 -3.57 1.76
N SER A 92 -7.77 -2.99 1.50
CA SER A 92 -6.47 -3.55 1.93
C SER A 92 -6.39 -3.88 3.42
N PHE A 93 -7.25 -3.29 4.26
CA PHE A 93 -7.27 -3.52 5.70
C PHE A 93 -8.57 -4.12 6.22
N VAL A 94 -9.42 -4.67 5.34
CA VAL A 94 -10.74 -5.19 5.69
C VAL A 94 -10.68 -6.28 6.77
N ASP A 95 -9.61 -7.07 6.83
CA ASP A 95 -9.46 -8.14 7.82
C ASP A 95 -8.68 -7.69 9.07
N ILE A 96 -7.78 -6.71 8.94
CA ILE A 96 -6.95 -6.22 10.04
C ILE A 96 -7.73 -5.24 10.93
N ALA A 97 -8.43 -4.29 10.32
CA ALA A 97 -9.12 -3.21 11.02
C ALA A 97 -10.16 -3.69 12.04
N PRO A 98 -11.11 -4.59 11.71
CA PRO A 98 -12.09 -5.07 12.69
C PRO A 98 -11.43 -5.84 13.83
N ARG A 99 -10.33 -6.56 13.58
CA ARG A 99 -9.59 -7.31 14.63
C ARG A 99 -8.91 -6.36 15.62
N LEU A 100 -8.39 -5.23 15.15
CA LEU A 100 -7.86 -4.17 16.02
C LEU A 100 -8.97 -3.47 16.81
N ALA A 101 -10.13 -3.22 16.19
CA ALA A 101 -11.27 -2.64 16.88
C ALA A 101 -11.80 -3.53 18.01
N GLN A 102 -11.87 -4.85 17.78
CA GLN A 102 -12.19 -5.84 18.82
C GLN A 102 -11.21 -5.82 20.01
N GLN A 103 -10.02 -5.25 19.85
CA GLN A 103 -9.01 -5.12 20.91
C GLN A 103 -9.04 -3.77 21.65
N GLY A 104 -10.05 -2.94 21.37
CA GLY A 104 -10.22 -1.65 22.06
C GLY A 104 -9.71 -0.42 21.29
N TRP A 105 -9.36 -0.54 20.01
CA TRP A 105 -8.86 0.58 19.21
C TRP A 105 -9.96 1.21 18.36
N LEU A 106 -9.97 2.53 18.24
CA LEU A 106 -10.71 3.21 17.17
C LEU A 106 -9.90 3.10 15.88
N VAL A 107 -10.43 2.43 14.85
CA VAL A 107 -9.69 2.18 13.61
C VAL A 107 -10.35 2.87 12.44
N ARG A 108 -9.57 3.56 11.62
CA ARG A 108 -10.04 4.25 10.40
C ARG A 108 -9.20 3.84 9.20
N THR A 109 -9.85 3.61 8.06
CA THR A 109 -9.18 3.52 6.75
C THR A 109 -9.51 4.75 5.92
N VAL A 110 -8.57 5.16 5.07
CA VAL A 110 -8.73 6.32 4.17
C VAL A 110 -8.60 5.91 2.73
N LEU A 111 -9.27 6.64 1.84
CA LEU A 111 -9.09 6.55 0.39
C LEU A 111 -8.14 7.64 -0.07
N LEU A 112 -7.03 7.24 -0.71
CA LEU A 112 -6.09 8.19 -1.32
C LEU A 112 -6.65 8.76 -2.63
N PRO A 113 -6.57 10.08 -2.87
CA PRO A 113 -6.98 10.68 -4.14
C PRO A 113 -6.45 9.95 -5.37
N GLY A 114 -7.32 9.77 -6.36
CA GLY A 114 -7.07 9.01 -7.59
C GLY A 114 -7.31 7.50 -7.49
N HIS A 115 -7.57 6.97 -6.30
CA HIS A 115 -7.87 5.56 -6.07
C HIS A 115 -9.38 5.32 -5.94
N GLY A 116 -9.79 4.06 -6.05
CA GLY A 116 -11.18 3.63 -5.84
C GLY A 116 -12.19 4.05 -6.91
N SER A 117 -11.83 4.91 -7.86
CA SER A 117 -12.68 5.30 -9.00
C SER A 117 -12.31 4.56 -10.28
N THR A 118 -11.29 5.04 -10.98
CA THR A 118 -10.75 4.48 -12.23
C THR A 118 -9.23 4.69 -12.28
N PRO A 119 -8.45 3.85 -12.96
CA PRO A 119 -7.01 4.02 -13.12
C PRO A 119 -6.61 5.40 -13.67
N GLN A 120 -7.43 5.98 -14.55
CA GLN A 120 -7.26 7.30 -15.15
C GLN A 120 -7.22 8.41 -14.09
N SER A 121 -7.92 8.24 -12.97
CA SER A 121 -7.91 9.19 -11.86
C SER A 121 -6.54 9.37 -11.21
N LEU A 122 -5.55 8.51 -11.49
CA LEU A 122 -4.15 8.68 -11.07
C LEU A 122 -3.31 9.53 -12.04
N LEU A 123 -3.82 9.93 -13.20
CA LEU A 123 -3.09 10.79 -14.13
C LEU A 123 -2.76 12.18 -13.54
N PRO A 124 -3.69 12.88 -12.84
CA PRO A 124 -3.45 14.22 -12.33
C PRO A 124 -3.04 14.30 -10.85
N VAL A 125 -2.80 13.17 -10.19
CA VAL A 125 -2.50 13.16 -8.74
C VAL A 125 -1.08 13.61 -8.44
N ALA A 126 -0.92 14.25 -7.29
CA ALA A 126 0.35 14.58 -6.69
C ALA A 126 0.48 13.88 -5.34
N MET A 127 1.72 13.55 -4.96
CA MET A 127 2.02 13.03 -3.62
C MET A 127 1.47 13.94 -2.50
N ALA A 128 1.44 15.26 -2.73
CA ALA A 128 0.91 16.23 -1.78
C ALA A 128 -0.59 16.01 -1.48
N ASP A 129 -1.39 15.56 -2.46
CA ASP A 129 -2.80 15.23 -2.24
C ASP A 129 -2.92 14.06 -1.23
N TRP A 130 -2.06 13.05 -1.38
CA TRP A 130 -2.04 11.89 -0.50
C TRP A 130 -1.55 12.24 0.91
N GLN A 131 -0.51 13.05 1.01
CA GLN A 131 0.00 13.55 2.29
C GLN A 131 -1.04 14.42 3.02
N GLN A 132 -1.83 15.20 2.27
CA GLN A 132 -2.92 15.98 2.84
C GLN A 132 -3.97 15.11 3.52
N VAL A 133 -4.43 14.04 2.87
CA VAL A 133 -5.38 13.09 3.48
C VAL A 133 -4.81 12.48 4.75
N VAL A 134 -3.58 11.98 4.71
CA VAL A 134 -2.95 11.35 5.88
C VAL A 134 -2.86 12.32 7.04
N ARG A 135 -2.40 13.57 6.80
CA ARG A 135 -2.29 14.60 7.83
C ARG A 135 -3.65 14.98 8.41
N GLU A 136 -4.63 15.30 7.58
CA GLU A 136 -5.97 15.71 8.02
C GLU A 136 -6.64 14.64 8.87
N GLN A 137 -6.60 13.38 8.40
CA GLN A 137 -7.25 12.26 9.09
C GLN A 137 -6.48 11.85 10.35
N THR A 138 -5.16 12.04 10.38
CA THR A 138 -4.33 11.89 11.59
C THR A 138 -4.74 12.93 12.64
N GLN A 139 -4.86 14.20 12.27
CA GLN A 139 -5.25 15.27 13.18
C GLN A 139 -6.68 15.10 13.71
N LEU A 140 -7.61 14.65 12.87
CA LEU A 140 -8.98 14.31 13.28
C LEU A 140 -8.98 13.18 14.31
N LEU A 141 -8.19 12.14 14.08
CA LEU A 141 -8.09 11.01 15.00
C LEU A 141 -7.39 11.42 16.31
N GLN A 142 -6.30 12.17 16.25
CA GLN A 142 -5.59 12.68 17.44
C GLN A 142 -6.50 13.53 18.32
N ARG A 143 -7.36 14.38 17.73
CA ARG A 143 -8.33 15.18 18.48
C ARG A 143 -9.36 14.34 19.24
N GLU A 144 -9.71 13.17 18.73
CA GLU A 144 -10.73 12.30 19.34
C GLU A 144 -10.18 11.39 20.43
N VAL A 145 -8.98 10.83 20.24
CA VAL A 145 -8.45 9.78 21.13
C VAL A 145 -7.10 10.09 21.76
N GLY A 146 -6.46 11.20 21.38
CA GLY A 146 -5.12 11.61 21.83
C GLY A 146 -4.00 10.74 21.27
N ARG A 147 -3.99 9.44 21.61
CA ARG A 147 -2.94 8.49 21.26
C ARG A 147 -3.21 7.80 19.93
N VAL A 148 -2.38 8.07 18.92
CA VAL A 148 -2.59 7.57 17.55
C VAL A 148 -1.41 6.77 17.03
N TRP A 149 -1.72 5.62 16.43
CA TRP A 149 -0.83 4.82 15.60
C TRP A 149 -1.18 5.03 14.13
N LEU A 150 -0.18 4.97 13.27
CA LEU A 150 -0.40 5.00 11.83
C LEU A 150 0.06 3.68 11.21
N GLY A 151 -0.77 3.10 10.35
CA GLY A 151 -0.43 1.91 9.60
C GLY A 151 -0.54 2.13 8.10
N GLY A 152 0.33 1.50 7.34
CA GLY A 152 0.41 1.75 5.91
C GLY A 152 0.91 0.54 5.13
N PHE A 153 0.26 0.28 3.99
CA PHE A 153 0.68 -0.75 3.04
C PHE A 153 1.43 -0.11 1.86
N SER A 154 2.61 -0.63 1.50
CA SER A 154 3.34 -0.19 0.31
C SER A 154 3.55 1.33 0.29
N THR A 155 3.05 2.05 -0.72
CA THR A 155 3.03 3.52 -0.78
C THR A 155 2.41 4.17 0.46
N GLY A 156 1.34 3.59 1.01
CA GLY A 156 0.74 4.04 2.27
C GLY A 156 1.72 3.99 3.43
N GLY A 157 2.62 3.00 3.44
CA GLY A 157 3.74 2.88 4.40
C GLY A 157 4.69 4.09 4.34
N ASN A 158 4.99 4.59 3.14
CA ASN A 158 5.80 5.80 2.97
C ASN A 158 5.06 7.03 3.51
N LEU A 159 3.78 7.16 3.21
CA LEU A 159 2.98 8.31 3.63
C LEU A 159 2.88 8.40 5.16
N VAL A 160 2.56 7.29 5.84
CA VAL A 160 2.45 7.27 7.30
C VAL A 160 3.80 7.42 8.01
N LEU A 161 4.88 6.90 7.42
CA LEU A 161 6.22 7.12 7.94
C LEU A 161 6.63 8.58 7.84
N GLY A 162 6.34 9.24 6.72
CA GLY A 162 6.57 10.67 6.54
C GLY A 162 5.78 11.52 7.54
N GLU A 163 4.50 11.24 7.73
CA GLU A 163 3.67 11.90 8.74
C GLU A 163 4.25 11.69 10.14
N ALA A 164 4.57 10.43 10.50
CA ALA A 164 5.10 10.15 11.82
C ALA A 164 6.47 10.82 12.06
N LEU A 165 7.35 10.91 11.06
CA LEU A 165 8.63 11.63 11.18
C LEU A 165 8.43 13.14 11.40
N ALA A 166 7.38 13.73 10.84
CA ALA A 166 7.03 15.14 11.01
C ALA A 166 6.19 15.42 12.28
N ASN A 167 5.52 14.41 12.83
CA ASN A 167 4.58 14.53 13.94
C ASN A 167 5.04 13.68 15.14
N ALA A 168 5.64 14.33 16.14
CA ALA A 168 6.12 13.66 17.36
C ALA A 168 4.99 13.03 18.19
N GLY A 169 3.73 13.45 18.00
CA GLY A 169 2.55 12.93 18.71
C GLY A 169 2.04 11.58 18.21
N ILE A 170 2.66 10.99 17.17
CA ILE A 170 2.35 9.63 16.73
C ILE A 170 3.03 8.62 17.65
N ALA A 171 2.27 7.66 18.19
CA ALA A 171 2.71 6.68 19.16
C ALA A 171 3.59 5.57 18.55
N GLY A 172 3.37 5.23 17.27
CA GLY A 172 4.14 4.21 16.57
C GLY A 172 3.57 3.89 15.18
N LEU A 173 4.19 2.92 14.51
CA LEU A 173 3.85 2.53 13.14
C LEU A 173 3.51 1.04 12.98
N LEU A 174 2.58 0.74 12.07
CA LEU A 174 2.29 -0.60 11.56
C LEU A 174 2.53 -0.63 10.04
N LEU A 175 3.72 -1.07 9.62
CA LEU A 175 4.18 -1.01 8.23
C LEU A 175 4.05 -2.38 7.57
N PHE A 176 3.22 -2.48 6.53
CA PHE A 176 3.02 -3.70 5.76
C PHE A 176 3.67 -3.54 4.39
N SER A 177 4.71 -4.32 4.11
CA SER A 177 5.53 -4.22 2.89
C SER A 177 5.82 -2.76 2.51
N PRO A 178 6.41 -1.92 3.39
CA PRO A 178 6.55 -0.50 3.14
C PRO A 178 7.42 -0.23 1.91
N GLY A 179 6.94 0.67 1.05
CA GLY A 179 7.54 0.97 -0.25
C GLY A 179 8.82 1.81 -0.20
N LEU A 180 9.75 1.55 0.72
CA LEU A 180 10.92 2.40 0.96
C LEU A 180 11.85 2.46 -0.24
N LYS A 181 12.03 1.36 -0.98
CA LYS A 181 12.81 1.29 -2.21
C LYS A 181 12.24 0.20 -3.12
N SER A 182 12.06 0.50 -4.40
CA SER A 182 11.66 -0.50 -5.39
C SER A 182 12.83 -1.40 -5.78
N ASP A 183 12.53 -2.63 -6.21
CA ASP A 183 13.52 -3.51 -6.83
C ASP A 183 13.88 -3.09 -8.27
N SER A 184 13.09 -2.21 -8.88
CA SER A 184 13.39 -1.66 -10.20
C SER A 184 14.52 -0.62 -10.16
N ARG A 185 15.58 -0.84 -10.94
CA ARG A 185 16.72 0.08 -11.09
C ARG A 185 16.38 1.40 -11.80
N LEU A 186 15.22 1.46 -12.45
CA LEU A 186 14.79 2.57 -13.31
C LEU A 186 13.56 3.31 -12.77
N ASP A 187 13.12 2.97 -11.55
CA ASP A 187 11.97 3.62 -10.89
C ASP A 187 12.12 5.15 -10.83
N TRP A 188 13.34 5.65 -10.64
CA TRP A 188 13.68 7.07 -10.60
C TRP A 188 13.40 7.85 -11.88
N LEU A 189 13.29 7.17 -13.03
CA LEU A 189 12.95 7.80 -14.31
C LEU A 189 11.45 8.10 -14.42
N THR A 190 10.61 7.41 -13.66
CA THR A 190 9.15 7.48 -13.81
C THR A 190 8.56 8.89 -13.67
N PRO A 191 9.03 9.80 -12.78
CA PRO A 191 8.49 11.16 -12.71
C PRO A 191 8.78 11.99 -13.97
N TRP A 192 9.89 11.71 -14.66
CA TRP A 192 10.30 12.39 -15.90
C TRP A 192 9.63 11.81 -17.14
N LEU A 193 9.32 10.51 -17.10
CA LEU A 193 8.60 9.84 -18.17
C LEU A 193 7.09 10.12 -18.16
N ALA A 194 6.50 10.43 -17.00
CA ALA A 194 5.05 10.60 -16.87
C ALA A 194 4.43 11.63 -17.84
N PRO A 195 5.03 12.81 -18.09
CA PRO A 195 4.49 13.77 -19.07
C PRO A 195 4.58 13.29 -20.53
N LEU A 196 5.56 12.43 -20.85
CA LEU A 196 5.83 11.98 -22.23
C LEU A 196 5.10 10.67 -22.56
N ARG A 197 4.95 9.80 -21.56
CA ARG A 197 4.32 8.49 -21.68
C ARG A 197 3.38 8.30 -20.50
N PRO A 198 2.11 8.75 -20.59
CA PRO A 198 1.13 8.67 -19.50
C PRO A 198 0.87 7.25 -19.00
N TRP A 199 1.09 6.26 -19.89
CA TRP A 199 0.93 4.84 -19.60
C TRP A 199 2.18 4.05 -20.01
N LEU A 200 2.91 3.51 -19.03
CA LEU A 200 3.98 2.53 -19.30
C LEU A 200 3.41 1.30 -20.00
N ARG A 201 2.24 0.85 -19.56
CA ARG A 201 1.42 -0.16 -20.23
C ARG A 201 0.14 0.48 -20.74
N GLN A 202 -0.02 0.56 -22.05
CA GLN A 202 -1.21 1.14 -22.65
C GLN A 202 -2.46 0.34 -22.23
N PRO A 203 -3.56 1.01 -21.85
CA PRO A 203 -4.85 0.36 -21.69
C PRO A 203 -5.28 -0.26 -23.02
N GLU A 204 -5.61 -1.55 -23.00
CA GLU A 204 -6.02 -2.32 -24.18
C GLU A 204 -7.50 -2.68 -24.09
N PRO A 205 -8.28 -2.57 -25.17
CA PRO A 205 -9.65 -3.06 -25.21
C PRO A 205 -9.73 -4.54 -24.82
N GLY A 206 -10.71 -4.92 -24.00
CA GLY A 206 -10.90 -6.29 -23.53
C GLY A 206 -9.97 -6.73 -22.39
N ARG A 207 -8.93 -5.95 -22.04
CA ARG A 207 -8.10 -6.21 -20.87
C ARG A 207 -8.66 -5.50 -19.65
N ALA A 208 -8.99 -6.27 -18.60
CA ALA A 208 -9.40 -5.69 -17.31
C ALA A 208 -8.32 -4.73 -16.78
N GLN A 209 -8.71 -3.47 -16.55
CA GLN A 209 -7.83 -2.44 -16.00
C GLN A 209 -7.90 -2.37 -14.47
N GLN A 210 -8.97 -2.93 -13.89
CA GLN A 210 -9.21 -2.95 -12.46
C GLN A 210 -10.07 -4.17 -12.06
N THR A 211 -10.13 -4.40 -10.76
CA THR A 211 -11.02 -5.32 -10.05
C THR A 211 -11.96 -4.49 -9.15
N PRO A 212 -12.93 -5.12 -8.45
CA PRO A 212 -13.77 -4.41 -7.49
C PRO A 212 -13.02 -3.67 -6.36
N VAL A 213 -11.76 -4.02 -6.10
CA VAL A 213 -11.01 -3.50 -4.93
C VAL A 213 -9.65 -2.89 -5.28
N ARG A 214 -9.18 -3.01 -6.53
CA ARG A 214 -7.86 -2.50 -6.93
C ARG A 214 -7.71 -2.30 -8.44
N TYR A 215 -6.77 -1.46 -8.83
CA TYR A 215 -6.29 -1.33 -10.20
C TYR A 215 -5.31 -2.46 -10.55
N LEU A 216 -5.39 -2.92 -11.79
CA LEU A 216 -4.45 -3.88 -12.41
C LEU A 216 -3.47 -3.18 -13.36
N ASN A 217 -3.79 -1.96 -13.77
CA ASN A 217 -2.92 -1.09 -14.55
C ASN A 217 -2.86 0.28 -13.88
N VAL A 218 -1.64 0.79 -13.68
CA VAL A 218 -1.40 2.06 -13.00
C VAL A 218 -0.70 3.01 -13.99
N PRO A 219 -1.17 4.27 -14.13
CA PRO A 219 -0.49 5.24 -14.98
C PRO A 219 0.94 5.54 -14.52
N THR A 220 1.79 5.99 -15.45
CA THR A 220 3.18 6.37 -15.19
C THR A 220 3.30 7.42 -14.09
N ASN A 221 2.36 8.37 -14.03
CA ASN A 221 2.35 9.38 -12.96
C ASN A 221 2.13 8.75 -11.57
N GLY A 222 1.30 7.70 -11.45
CA GLY A 222 1.10 6.98 -10.20
C GLY A 222 2.42 6.40 -9.67
N PHE A 223 3.20 5.76 -10.55
CA PHE A 223 4.56 5.29 -10.21
C PHE A 223 5.52 6.44 -9.86
N GLY A 224 5.44 7.56 -10.60
CA GLY A 224 6.23 8.75 -10.32
C GLY A 224 5.96 9.35 -8.93
N GLN A 225 4.69 9.40 -8.50
CA GLN A 225 4.34 9.85 -7.16
C GLN A 225 4.74 8.83 -6.08
N TYR A 226 4.64 7.53 -6.36
CA TYR A 226 5.22 6.51 -5.48
C TYR A 226 6.72 6.72 -5.27
N TYR A 227 7.49 6.88 -6.35
CA TYR A 227 8.94 7.12 -6.27
C TYR A 227 9.26 8.37 -5.44
N ARG A 228 8.51 9.47 -5.65
CA ARG A 228 8.67 10.71 -4.85
C ARG A 228 8.43 10.46 -3.36
N SER A 229 7.41 9.67 -3.01
CA SER A 229 7.12 9.32 -1.61
C SER A 229 8.25 8.50 -0.98
N SER A 230 8.77 7.50 -1.71
CA SER A 230 9.92 6.67 -1.31
C SER A 230 11.18 7.52 -1.11
N ALA A 231 11.52 8.36 -2.09
CA ALA A 231 12.68 9.23 -2.02
C ALA A 231 12.59 10.21 -0.84
N SER A 232 11.41 10.77 -0.59
CA SER A 232 11.17 11.67 0.55
C SER A 232 11.43 10.98 1.89
N VAL A 233 10.83 9.82 2.15
CA VAL A 233 11.03 9.14 3.45
C VAL A 233 12.43 8.57 3.64
N ARG A 234 13.08 8.10 2.57
CA ARG A 234 14.49 7.67 2.64
C ARG A 234 15.39 8.84 3.01
N ALA A 235 15.18 10.02 2.42
CA ALA A 235 15.93 11.22 2.76
C ALA A 235 15.70 11.66 4.21
N GLN A 236 14.48 11.52 4.73
CA GLN A 236 14.17 11.83 6.13
C GLN A 236 14.81 10.82 7.10
N LEU A 237 14.71 9.50 6.83
CA LEU A 237 15.36 8.45 7.63
C LEU A 237 16.90 8.54 7.63
N ALA A 238 17.49 9.02 6.52
CA ALA A 238 18.92 9.25 6.45
C ALA A 238 19.37 10.35 7.44
N ARG A 239 18.52 11.36 7.69
CA ARG A 239 18.80 12.47 8.61
C ARG A 239 18.59 12.10 10.07
N GLN A 240 17.53 11.35 10.38
CA GLN A 240 17.20 10.97 11.76
C GLN A 240 16.62 9.55 11.84
N PRO A 241 17.02 8.75 12.84
CA PRO A 241 16.34 7.49 13.12
C PRO A 241 14.91 7.74 13.61
N TYR A 242 14.04 6.76 13.44
CA TYR A 242 12.70 6.73 14.01
C TYR A 242 12.74 6.03 15.40
N PRO A 243 12.57 6.77 16.51
CA PRO A 243 12.81 6.24 17.84
C PRO A 243 11.59 5.57 18.49
N ARG A 244 10.46 5.54 17.80
CA ARG A 244 9.18 5.03 18.32
C ARG A 244 8.93 3.59 17.87
N PRO A 245 8.07 2.84 18.57
CA PRO A 245 7.79 1.45 18.24
C PRO A 245 7.23 1.29 16.82
N VAL A 246 7.71 0.26 16.11
CA VAL A 246 7.25 -0.10 14.77
C VAL A 246 7.06 -1.60 14.66
N LEU A 247 5.93 -2.04 14.11
CA LEU A 247 5.84 -3.35 13.48
C LEU A 247 6.11 -3.17 11.99
N MET A 248 6.99 -3.97 11.42
CA MET A 248 7.22 -4.03 9.97
C MET A 248 7.00 -5.45 9.47
N VAL A 249 6.30 -5.65 8.36
CA VAL A 249 6.05 -6.95 7.76
C VAL A 249 6.62 -6.99 6.35
N LEU A 250 7.44 -7.99 6.03
CA LEU A 250 8.08 -8.18 4.72
C LEU A 250 7.94 -9.62 4.25
N SER A 251 7.92 -9.82 2.94
CA SER A 251 8.08 -11.13 2.30
C SER A 251 9.38 -11.15 1.52
N GLU A 252 10.23 -12.16 1.70
CA GLU A 252 11.55 -12.28 1.06
C GLU A 252 11.46 -12.15 -0.47
N HIS A 253 10.43 -12.76 -1.05
CA HIS A 253 10.24 -12.86 -2.49
C HIS A 253 9.29 -11.80 -3.06
N ASP A 254 9.11 -10.68 -2.37
CA ASP A 254 8.33 -9.54 -2.86
C ASP A 254 9.00 -8.93 -4.11
N SER A 255 8.41 -9.14 -5.30
CA SER A 255 8.93 -8.62 -6.58
C SER A 255 8.80 -7.11 -6.78
N VAL A 256 8.18 -6.38 -5.85
CA VAL A 256 7.99 -4.93 -5.97
C VAL A 256 9.12 -4.17 -5.27
N LEU A 257 9.66 -4.73 -4.18
CA LEU A 257 10.47 -4.01 -3.21
C LEU A 257 11.87 -4.58 -3.03
N ASP A 258 12.83 -3.69 -2.77
CA ASP A 258 14.14 -4.09 -2.23
C ASP A 258 14.00 -4.39 -0.73
N VAL A 259 13.62 -5.63 -0.41
CA VAL A 259 13.35 -6.07 0.96
C VAL A 259 14.61 -6.20 1.81
N ARG A 260 15.77 -6.44 1.18
CA ARG A 260 17.07 -6.45 1.87
C ARG A 260 17.45 -5.04 2.32
N TYR A 261 17.26 -4.04 1.45
CA TYR A 261 17.40 -2.64 1.84
C TYR A 261 16.47 -2.29 3.00
N THR A 262 15.20 -2.71 2.92
CA THR A 262 14.20 -2.41 3.95
C THR A 262 14.55 -3.07 5.30
N LEU A 263 15.00 -4.32 5.30
CA LEU A 263 15.52 -5.02 6.49
C LEU A 263 16.73 -4.29 7.09
N ALA A 264 17.68 -3.85 6.26
CA ALA A 264 18.83 -3.06 6.72
C ALA A 264 18.39 -1.72 7.32
N GLN A 265 17.41 -1.03 6.71
CA GLN A 265 16.85 0.19 7.28
C GLN A 265 16.15 -0.06 8.61
N PHE A 266 15.41 -1.16 8.77
CA PHE A 266 14.81 -1.53 10.05
C PHE A 266 15.86 -1.59 11.16
N SER A 267 16.94 -2.37 10.94
CA SER A 267 17.98 -2.53 11.95
C SER A 267 18.78 -1.25 12.24
N GLN A 268 19.01 -0.39 11.23
CA GLN A 268 19.84 0.79 11.38
C GLN A 268 19.08 2.06 11.81
N ARG A 269 17.82 2.20 11.39
CA ARG A 269 17.09 3.47 11.48
C ARG A 269 15.86 3.41 12.37
N PHE A 270 15.32 2.24 12.69
CA PHE A 270 14.20 2.12 13.62
C PHE A 270 14.75 1.65 14.96
N SER A 271 14.96 2.56 15.90
CA SER A 271 15.80 2.29 17.08
C SER A 271 15.04 1.80 18.31
N HIS A 272 13.71 1.83 18.31
CA HIS A 272 12.94 1.42 19.49
C HIS A 272 13.11 -0.08 19.79
N PRO A 273 13.39 -0.48 21.06
CA PRO A 273 13.66 -1.89 21.41
C PRO A 273 12.43 -2.80 21.30
N HIS A 274 11.23 -2.24 21.45
CA HIS A 274 9.98 -2.99 21.25
C HIS A 274 9.58 -3.13 19.78
N SER A 275 10.26 -2.45 18.84
CA SER A 275 9.98 -2.65 17.43
C SER A 275 10.17 -4.12 17.05
N ARG A 276 9.38 -4.58 16.07
CA ARG A 276 9.44 -5.94 15.55
C ARG A 276 9.40 -5.90 14.03
N LEU A 277 10.16 -6.76 13.40
CA LEU A 277 10.05 -7.05 11.97
C LEU A 277 9.61 -8.49 11.80
N ILE A 278 8.57 -8.71 11.01
CA ILE A 278 8.12 -10.02 10.58
C ILE A 278 8.65 -10.25 9.17
N TRP A 279 9.41 -11.33 9.00
CA TRP A 279 9.98 -11.77 7.74
C TRP A 279 9.35 -13.09 7.31
N TYR A 280 8.61 -13.09 6.21
CA TYR A 280 8.15 -14.31 5.56
C TYR A 280 9.16 -14.75 4.51
N GLY A 281 9.82 -15.89 4.73
CA GLY A 281 10.88 -16.36 3.87
C GLY A 281 11.75 -17.40 4.56
N ASN A 282 12.93 -17.65 4.00
CA ASN A 282 14.00 -18.32 4.70
C ASN A 282 14.44 -17.48 5.91
N ALA A 283 15.12 -18.14 6.86
CA ALA A 283 15.71 -17.42 7.99
C ALA A 283 16.61 -16.27 7.48
N PRO A 284 16.31 -15.01 7.82
CA PRO A 284 17.04 -13.88 7.29
C PRO A 284 18.45 -13.85 7.89
N ALA A 285 19.44 -13.43 7.10
CA ALA A 285 20.80 -13.20 7.56
C ALA A 285 20.89 -11.89 8.38
N SER A 286 20.18 -11.84 9.51
CA SER A 286 20.15 -10.71 10.45
C SER A 286 20.40 -11.21 11.87
N SER A 287 21.25 -10.50 12.60
CA SER A 287 21.49 -10.74 14.03
C SER A 287 20.55 -9.93 14.95
N ASP A 288 19.69 -9.09 14.36
CA ASP A 288 18.75 -8.24 15.09
C ASP A 288 17.63 -9.10 15.71
N GLN A 289 17.64 -9.21 17.04
CA GLN A 289 16.69 -10.03 17.82
C GLN A 289 15.24 -9.58 17.69
N ARG A 290 14.99 -8.40 17.11
CA ARG A 290 13.65 -7.88 16.82
C ARG A 290 13.06 -8.47 15.54
N VAL A 291 13.84 -9.22 14.77
CA VAL A 291 13.41 -9.87 13.54
C VAL A 291 12.86 -11.27 13.86
N LEU A 292 11.55 -11.41 13.68
CA LEU A 292 10.81 -12.65 13.72
C LEU A 292 10.63 -13.19 12.31
N TRP A 293 10.59 -14.51 12.13
CA TRP A 293 10.40 -15.07 10.80
C TRP A 293 9.49 -16.31 10.77
N ARG A 294 8.93 -16.57 9.59
CA ARG A 294 8.14 -17.75 9.25
C ARG A 294 8.45 -18.17 7.80
N PRO A 295 8.43 -19.48 7.48
CA PRO A 295 8.68 -19.93 6.11
C PRO A 295 7.53 -19.52 5.19
N ASP A 296 7.85 -19.03 3.99
CA ASP A 296 6.88 -18.61 2.99
C ASP A 296 6.60 -19.67 1.90
N ARG A 297 7.39 -20.74 1.86
CA ARG A 297 7.11 -21.95 1.07
C ARG A 297 6.32 -22.95 1.90
N LEU A 298 5.06 -23.19 1.53
CA LEU A 298 4.13 -24.07 2.24
C LEU A 298 3.47 -25.06 1.27
N PRO A 299 4.15 -26.16 0.91
CA PRO A 299 3.67 -27.11 -0.10
C PRO A 299 2.31 -27.73 0.24
N GLN A 300 2.03 -27.98 1.53
CA GLN A 300 0.74 -28.54 1.97
C GLN A 300 -0.43 -27.60 1.69
N GLN A 301 -0.16 -26.30 1.53
CA GLN A 301 -1.15 -25.27 1.17
C GLN A 301 -1.02 -24.82 -0.30
N ARG A 302 -0.19 -25.50 -1.10
CA ARG A 302 0.16 -25.12 -2.48
C ARG A 302 0.76 -23.72 -2.59
N ILE A 303 1.50 -23.26 -1.58
CA ILE A 303 2.17 -21.95 -1.60
C ILE A 303 3.64 -22.16 -1.93
N SER A 304 4.10 -21.55 -3.02
CA SER A 304 5.49 -21.65 -3.49
C SER A 304 6.38 -20.59 -2.85
N GLN A 305 5.85 -19.37 -2.67
CA GLN A 305 6.47 -18.24 -1.97
C GLN A 305 5.42 -17.15 -1.68
N PHE A 306 5.70 -16.25 -0.74
CA PHE A 306 4.80 -15.14 -0.41
C PHE A 306 4.93 -13.99 -1.39
N SER A 307 3.86 -13.20 -1.49
CA SER A 307 3.78 -12.06 -2.41
C SER A 307 3.74 -10.71 -1.71
N HIS A 308 3.95 -9.62 -2.46
CA HIS A 308 3.81 -8.25 -1.97
C HIS A 308 2.52 -8.01 -1.16
N MET A 309 1.38 -8.52 -1.64
CA MET A 309 0.06 -8.29 -1.04
C MET A 309 -0.36 -9.36 -0.02
N SER A 310 0.38 -10.46 0.07
CA SER A 310 0.00 -11.60 0.91
C SER A 310 -0.05 -11.29 2.40
N VAL A 311 0.54 -10.18 2.85
CA VAL A 311 0.64 -9.80 4.27
C VAL A 311 -0.63 -9.18 4.86
N LEU A 312 -1.67 -8.97 4.07
CA LEU A 312 -2.81 -8.12 4.44
C LEU A 312 -4.11 -8.87 4.78
N PHE A 313 -4.35 -10.02 4.15
CA PHE A 313 -5.66 -10.66 4.15
C PHE A 313 -5.67 -11.98 4.90
N ALA A 314 -6.78 -12.28 5.56
CA ALA A 314 -6.99 -13.54 6.26
C ALA A 314 -7.24 -14.69 5.27
N PRO A 315 -6.92 -15.95 5.63
CA PRO A 315 -7.17 -17.11 4.76
C PRO A 315 -8.64 -17.32 4.38
N ASP A 316 -9.57 -16.84 5.20
CA ASP A 316 -11.03 -16.92 5.03
C ASP A 316 -11.64 -15.67 4.39
N ASN A 317 -10.81 -14.71 3.92
CA ASN A 317 -11.30 -13.52 3.24
C ASN A 317 -12.15 -13.91 2.01
N PRO A 318 -13.37 -13.38 1.83
CA PRO A 318 -14.29 -13.84 0.79
C PRO A 318 -13.82 -13.51 -0.63
N LEU A 319 -12.95 -12.51 -0.82
CA LEU A 319 -12.39 -12.17 -2.13
C LEU A 319 -11.01 -12.76 -2.34
N TYR A 320 -10.12 -12.60 -1.35
CA TYR A 320 -8.69 -12.88 -1.48
C TYR A 320 -8.20 -14.07 -0.67
N GLY A 321 -9.06 -14.73 0.10
CA GLY A 321 -8.74 -15.91 0.87
C GLY A 321 -8.44 -17.13 0.00
N ARG A 322 -8.23 -18.26 0.66
CA ARG A 322 -7.94 -19.56 0.03
C ARG A 322 -9.00 -19.95 -1.00
N ASP A 323 -10.26 -19.76 -0.62
CA ASP A 323 -11.44 -20.04 -1.43
C ASP A 323 -12.11 -18.74 -1.94
N GLY A 324 -11.35 -17.64 -1.94
CA GLY A 324 -11.86 -16.32 -2.31
C GLY A 324 -12.27 -16.23 -3.79
N SER A 325 -13.28 -15.41 -4.07
CA SER A 325 -13.86 -15.28 -5.41
C SER A 325 -12.99 -14.49 -6.40
N LEU A 326 -12.00 -13.73 -5.91
CA LEU A 326 -11.14 -12.87 -6.72
C LEU A 326 -9.72 -13.45 -6.83
N ARG A 327 -9.53 -14.33 -7.81
CA ARG A 327 -8.23 -14.93 -8.11
C ARG A 327 -7.44 -14.12 -9.14
N LEU A 328 -6.22 -13.72 -8.79
CA LEU A 328 -5.32 -13.02 -9.69
C LEU A 328 -4.46 -14.02 -10.50
N CYS A 329 -5.03 -14.50 -11.61
CA CYS A 329 -4.38 -15.46 -12.51
C CYS A 329 -3.27 -14.85 -13.36
N GLN A 330 -3.34 -13.56 -13.69
CA GLN A 330 -2.21 -12.88 -14.32
C GLN A 330 -1.12 -12.73 -13.27
N ASN A 331 -0.16 -13.63 -13.28
CA ASN A 331 0.94 -13.67 -12.33
C ASN A 331 2.32 -13.78 -13.00
N GLY A 332 2.44 -13.36 -14.26
CA GLY A 332 3.69 -13.36 -15.02
C GLY A 332 4.02 -14.70 -15.70
N GLN A 333 3.11 -15.68 -15.67
CA GLN A 333 3.20 -16.91 -16.48
C GLN A 333 2.87 -16.69 -17.96
N ASP A 334 2.94 -17.75 -18.76
CA ASP A 334 2.49 -17.74 -20.14
C ASP A 334 0.94 -17.73 -20.27
N ALA A 335 0.47 -17.62 -21.51
CA ALA A 335 -0.96 -17.55 -21.80
C ALA A 335 -1.71 -18.85 -21.53
N ALA A 336 -1.04 -20.00 -21.62
CA ALA A 336 -1.67 -21.30 -21.38
C ALA A 336 -1.96 -21.49 -19.88
N ASP A 337 -1.00 -21.18 -19.03
CA ASP A 337 -1.14 -21.25 -17.58
C ASP A 337 -2.11 -20.18 -17.04
N ASP A 338 -2.12 -18.95 -17.59
CA ASP A 338 -3.11 -17.93 -17.22
C ASP A 338 -4.53 -18.39 -17.56
N ALA A 339 -4.72 -18.96 -18.76
CA ALA A 339 -6.01 -19.52 -19.18
C ALA A 339 -6.43 -20.71 -18.30
N ALA A 340 -5.50 -21.63 -17.97
CA ALA A 340 -5.77 -22.76 -17.09
C ALA A 340 -6.24 -22.28 -15.69
N CYS A 341 -5.56 -21.28 -15.12
CA CYS A 341 -5.95 -20.68 -13.85
C CYS A 341 -7.37 -20.08 -13.90
N ARG A 342 -7.71 -19.34 -14.97
CA ARG A 342 -9.03 -18.73 -15.15
C ARG A 342 -10.13 -19.76 -15.33
N ASN A 343 -9.80 -20.89 -15.96
CA ASN A 343 -10.72 -21.99 -16.22
C ASN A 343 -10.85 -22.96 -15.02
N GLY A 344 -10.34 -22.57 -13.84
CA GLY A 344 -10.55 -23.32 -12.60
C GLY A 344 -9.58 -24.47 -12.35
N ALA A 345 -8.43 -24.50 -13.04
CA ALA A 345 -7.39 -25.47 -12.74
C ALA A 345 -6.94 -25.41 -11.27
N THR A 346 -6.36 -26.51 -10.78
CA THR A 346 -5.65 -26.51 -9.49
C THR A 346 -4.45 -25.58 -9.59
N VAL A 347 -4.42 -24.56 -8.73
CA VAL A 347 -3.35 -23.56 -8.70
C VAL A 347 -2.43 -23.73 -7.50
N TRP A 348 -1.19 -23.32 -7.71
CA TRP A 348 -0.26 -22.93 -6.66
C TRP A 348 -0.27 -21.42 -6.50
N TYR A 349 0.15 -20.92 -5.34
CA TYR A 349 0.24 -19.49 -5.07
C TYR A 349 1.69 -19.03 -5.01
N SER A 350 1.98 -17.86 -5.57
CA SER A 350 3.32 -17.28 -5.56
C SER A 350 3.30 -15.76 -5.65
N ASP A 351 4.48 -15.16 -5.64
CA ASP A 351 4.68 -13.78 -6.08
C ASP A 351 4.71 -13.67 -7.63
N TRP A 352 4.85 -12.44 -8.15
CA TRP A 352 4.84 -12.15 -9.58
C TRP A 352 6.02 -12.82 -10.26
N GLY A 353 5.79 -13.38 -11.44
CA GLY A 353 6.85 -13.87 -12.31
C GLY A 353 7.52 -15.15 -11.83
N TYR A 354 7.18 -15.67 -10.64
CA TYR A 354 7.62 -17.00 -10.23
C TYR A 354 7.04 -18.07 -11.15
N ARG A 355 7.87 -19.03 -11.53
CA ARG A 355 7.51 -20.16 -12.38
C ARG A 355 8.14 -21.43 -11.81
N GLU A 356 7.37 -22.51 -11.83
CA GLU A 356 7.87 -23.83 -11.45
C GLU A 356 7.22 -24.87 -12.37
N ALA A 357 8.02 -25.78 -12.93
CA ALA A 357 7.54 -26.75 -13.89
C ALA A 357 6.39 -27.60 -13.33
N GLY A 358 5.34 -27.81 -14.13
CA GLY A 358 4.17 -28.60 -13.75
C GLY A 358 3.22 -27.90 -12.77
N LYS A 359 3.37 -26.58 -12.55
CA LYS A 359 2.50 -25.81 -11.65
C LYS A 359 1.93 -24.58 -12.36
N VAL A 360 0.61 -24.43 -12.26
CA VAL A 360 -0.09 -23.20 -12.65
C VAL A 360 -0.14 -22.27 -11.43
N HIS A 361 0.34 -21.03 -11.55
CA HIS A 361 0.38 -20.09 -10.42
C HIS A 361 -0.71 -19.02 -10.47
N ALA A 362 -1.25 -18.69 -9.29
CA ALA A 362 -1.97 -17.44 -9.05
C ALA A 362 -1.16 -16.59 -8.07
N ARG A 363 -1.38 -15.26 -8.06
CA ARG A 363 -0.78 -14.42 -7.02
C ARG A 363 -1.28 -14.86 -5.63
N LEU A 364 -0.38 -15.07 -4.67
CA LEU A 364 -0.79 -15.26 -3.27
C LEU A 364 -1.40 -13.98 -2.74
N THR A 365 -2.66 -14.00 -2.34
CA THR A 365 -3.40 -12.82 -1.87
C THR A 365 -3.70 -12.85 -0.37
N PHE A 366 -3.46 -13.95 0.33
CA PHE A 366 -3.76 -14.09 1.77
C PHE A 366 -2.54 -14.57 2.57
N ASN A 367 -2.57 -14.33 3.88
CA ASN A 367 -1.53 -14.75 4.80
C ASN A 367 -1.95 -16.01 5.57
N PRO A 368 -1.35 -17.18 5.36
CA PRO A 368 -1.62 -18.37 6.18
C PRO A 368 -1.19 -18.22 7.64
N TYR A 369 -0.39 -17.19 7.99
CA TYR A 369 -0.01 -16.83 9.35
C TYR A 369 -0.74 -15.58 9.87
N PHE A 370 -1.89 -15.23 9.28
CA PHE A 370 -2.60 -13.98 9.61
C PHE A 370 -2.85 -13.79 11.11
N ASP A 371 -3.35 -14.81 11.82
CA ASP A 371 -3.59 -14.69 13.26
C ASP A 371 -2.30 -14.54 14.06
N TRP A 372 -1.22 -15.23 13.68
CA TRP A 372 0.08 -15.08 14.32
C TRP A 372 0.65 -13.66 14.11
N GLN A 373 0.48 -13.09 12.91
CA GLN A 373 0.85 -11.71 12.63
C GLN A 373 0.06 -10.72 13.49
N LEU A 374 -1.26 -10.92 13.62
CA LEU A 374 -2.12 -10.10 14.48
C LEU A 374 -1.69 -10.19 15.95
N GLN A 375 -1.27 -11.36 16.43
CA GLN A 375 -0.71 -11.50 17.77
C GLN A 375 0.56 -10.64 17.97
N GLN A 376 1.43 -10.54 16.96
CA GLN A 376 2.61 -9.67 17.06
C GLN A 376 2.22 -8.19 17.07
N ILE A 377 1.21 -7.79 16.28
CA ILE A 377 0.63 -6.44 16.32
C ILE A 377 0.09 -6.14 17.72
N GLN A 378 -0.71 -7.04 18.28
CA GLN A 378 -1.28 -6.92 19.63
C GLN A 378 -0.19 -6.73 20.70
N GLN A 379 0.86 -7.55 20.66
CA GLN A 379 1.95 -7.49 21.62
C GLN A 379 2.67 -6.14 21.57
N LEU A 380 2.93 -5.59 20.37
CA LEU A 380 3.52 -4.26 20.22
C LEU A 380 2.61 -3.18 20.81
N LEU A 381 1.33 -3.17 20.40
CA LEU A 381 0.34 -2.18 20.82
C LEU A 381 0.12 -2.20 22.35
N ALA A 382 0.13 -3.38 22.97
CA ALA A 382 0.03 -3.56 24.41
C ALA A 382 1.32 -3.14 25.14
N GLY A 383 2.49 -3.58 24.68
CA GLY A 383 3.79 -3.28 25.32
C GLY A 383 4.12 -1.79 25.33
N SER A 384 3.65 -1.02 24.35
CA SER A 384 3.79 0.43 24.34
C SER A 384 2.85 1.14 25.32
N SER A 385 1.70 0.56 25.68
CA SER A 385 0.76 1.20 26.64
C SER A 385 1.27 1.20 28.07
N ALA A 386 2.11 0.23 28.44
CA ALA A 386 2.72 0.16 29.77
C ALA A 386 3.85 1.20 29.96
N GLY A 387 4.65 1.45 28.91
CA GLY A 387 5.77 2.41 28.97
C GLY A 387 5.32 3.88 29.08
N ASP A 388 4.20 4.24 28.45
CA ASP A 388 3.65 5.60 28.52
C ASP A 388 3.10 5.94 29.91
N ALA A 389 2.55 4.96 30.64
CA ALA A 389 2.08 5.14 32.02
C ALA A 389 3.24 5.41 33.00
N THR A 390 4.40 4.79 32.77
CA THR A 390 5.61 5.03 33.58
C THR A 390 6.22 6.40 33.29
N LEU A 391 6.19 6.86 32.03
CA LEU A 391 6.68 8.19 31.64
C LEU A 391 5.76 9.32 32.13
N GLN A 392 4.44 9.12 32.13
CA GLN A 392 3.49 10.09 32.70
C GLN A 392 3.57 10.17 34.23
N GLN A 393 3.80 9.05 34.94
CA GLN A 393 4.06 9.09 36.39
C GLN A 393 5.38 9.81 36.74
N ALA A 394 6.42 9.65 35.92
CA ALA A 394 7.70 10.34 36.14
C ALA A 394 7.64 11.85 35.81
N ALA A 395 6.76 12.27 34.90
CA ALA A 395 6.57 13.67 34.53
C ALA A 395 5.60 14.43 35.46
N GLY A 396 4.67 13.73 36.12
CA GLY A 396 3.77 14.30 37.13
C GLY A 396 4.34 14.39 38.55
N ALA A 397 5.55 13.87 38.76
CA ALA A 397 6.27 13.88 40.04
C ALA A 397 7.42 14.91 40.10
N ARG A 398 7.43 15.90 39.18
CA ARG A 398 8.40 17.01 39.16
C ARG A 398 7.73 18.35 39.37
#